data_AF-A0A919RBL9-F1
#
_entry.id   AF-A0A919RBL9-F1
#
_cell.length_a   1.000
_cell.length_b   1.000
_cell.length_c   1.000
_cell.angle_alpha   90.00
_cell.angle_beta   90.00
_cell.angle_gamma   90.00
#
_symmetry.space_group_name_H-M   'P 1'
#
loop_
_entity.id
_entity.type
_entity.pdbx_description
1 polymer ?
#
loop_
_entity_poly.entity_id
_entity_poly.type
_entity_poly.pdbx_seq_one_letter_code
_entity_poly.pdbx_strand_id
1 'polypeptide(L)'
;MVVANVKKEVQDSVEREALKILLFSNEEMAANEMLDLGDIPELTDLGGLDSFSYVLLVLALEDKYGIPLLDEMAAFSGKTFAELADFIVERLPKQEAGS
;
A
#
# COMPACT_ATOMS: atom_id res chain seq x y z
N MET A 1 17.26 5.53 12.75
CA MET A 1 15.96 5.68 13.42
C MET A 1 14.89 6.25 12.49
N VAL A 2 15.20 7.22 11.62
CA VAL A 2 14.24 7.83 10.68
C VAL A 2 13.68 6.85 9.63
N VAL A 3 14.54 6.02 9.01
CA VAL A 3 14.13 5.09 7.93
C VAL A 3 13.13 4.02 8.41
N ALA A 4 13.31 3.51 9.63
CA ALA A 4 12.41 2.52 10.20
C ALA A 4 11.00 3.08 10.46
N ASN A 5 10.90 4.37 10.76
CA ASN A 5 9.61 5.04 10.96
C ASN A 5 8.88 5.23 9.63
N VAL A 6 9.58 5.72 8.61
CA VAL A 6 9.04 5.90 7.25
C VAL A 6 8.58 4.58 6.67
N LYS A 7 9.35 3.50 6.82
CA LYS A 7 8.93 2.16 6.36
C LYS A 7 7.62 1.72 6.98
N LYS A 8 7.49 1.87 8.31
CA LYS A 8 6.26 1.50 9.01
C LYS A 8 5.07 2.33 8.54
N GLU A 9 5.25 3.64 8.36
CA GLU A 9 4.21 4.52 7.84
C GLU A 9 3.79 4.15 6.40
N VAL A 10 4.73 3.77 5.54
CA VAL A 10 4.43 3.30 4.18
C VAL A 10 3.71 1.95 4.22
N GLN A 11 4.14 1.02 5.07
CA GLN A 11 3.48 -0.27 5.23
C GLN A 11 2.05 -0.12 5.72
N ASP A 12 1.82 0.62 6.81
CA ASP A 12 0.49 0.89 7.34
C ASP A 12 -0.41 1.56 6.29
N SER A 13 0.17 2.38 5.43
CA SER A 13 -0.52 3.04 4.33
C SER A 13 -0.90 2.07 3.21
N VAL A 14 0.03 1.21 2.80
CA VAL A 14 -0.19 0.15 1.79
C VAL A 14 -1.31 -0.78 2.23
N GLU A 15 -1.27 -1.25 3.48
CA GLU A 15 -2.30 -2.15 4.04
C GLU A 15 -3.67 -1.47 4.07
N ARG A 16 -3.75 -0.19 4.46
CA ARG A 16 -5.00 0.58 4.44
C ARG A 16 -5.58 0.73 3.04
N GLU A 17 -4.76 1.05 2.03
CA GLU A 17 -5.27 1.15 0.66
C GLU A 17 -5.74 -0.21 0.13
N ALA A 18 -5.04 -1.29 0.47
CA ALA A 18 -5.44 -2.65 0.10
C ALA A 18 -6.79 -3.03 0.75
N LEU A 19 -6.96 -2.74 2.04
CA LEU A 19 -8.21 -2.95 2.76
C LEU A 19 -9.36 -2.17 2.15
N LYS A 20 -9.14 -0.89 1.89
CA LYS A 20 -10.11 -0.05 1.19
C LYS A 20 -10.55 -0.74 -0.09
N ILE A 21 -9.64 -1.12 -0.98
CA ILE A 21 -10.00 -1.74 -2.26
C ILE A 21 -10.79 -3.03 -2.07
N LEU A 22 -10.37 -3.90 -1.14
CA LEU A 22 -11.10 -5.13 -0.81
C LEU A 22 -12.51 -4.86 -0.30
N LEU A 23 -12.67 -3.82 0.52
CA LEU A 23 -13.94 -3.45 1.12
C LEU A 23 -14.82 -2.61 0.17
N PHE A 24 -14.27 -1.76 -0.70
CA PHE A 24 -15.02 -1.02 -1.72
C PHE A 24 -15.50 -1.95 -2.85
N SER A 25 -14.81 -3.06 -3.11
CA SER A 25 -15.34 -4.17 -3.90
C SER A 25 -16.59 -4.82 -3.27
N ASN A 26 -16.81 -4.63 -1.96
CA ASN A 26 -17.96 -5.13 -1.19
C ASN A 26 -18.64 -3.98 -0.39
N GLU A 27 -19.42 -3.12 -1.06
CA GLU A 27 -20.22 -2.04 -0.43
C GLU A 27 -19.42 -1.12 0.53
N GLU A 28 -18.78 -0.10 -0.05
CA GLU A 28 -18.17 1.13 0.50
C GLU A 28 -18.51 1.56 1.95
N MET A 29 -19.76 1.39 2.40
CA MET A 29 -20.20 1.80 3.74
C MET A 29 -19.70 0.85 4.85
N ALA A 30 -19.67 -0.45 4.59
CA ALA A 30 -19.14 -1.46 5.53
C ALA A 30 -17.62 -1.35 5.69
N ALA A 31 -16.94 -0.89 4.63
CA ALA A 31 -15.51 -0.66 4.59
C ALA A 31 -15.03 0.31 5.67
N ASN A 32 -15.66 1.49 5.69
CA ASN A 32 -15.26 2.57 6.58
C ASN A 32 -15.62 2.25 8.03
N GLU A 33 -16.76 1.58 8.28
CA GLU A 33 -17.12 1.14 9.63
C GLU A 33 -16.15 0.09 10.19
N MET A 34 -15.69 -0.88 9.37
CA MET A 34 -14.69 -1.86 9.81
C MET A 34 -13.32 -1.23 10.13
N LEU A 35 -12.90 -0.22 9.34
CA LEU A 35 -11.67 0.53 9.59
C LEU A 35 -11.75 1.36 10.87
N ASP A 36 -12.91 1.96 11.18
CA ASP A 36 -13.13 2.75 12.40
C ASP A 36 -13.32 1.90 13.66
N LEU A 37 -13.88 0.68 13.54
CA LEU A 37 -14.09 -0.24 14.67
C LEU A 37 -12.82 -0.99 15.10
N GLY A 38 -11.73 -0.88 14.33
CA GLY A 38 -10.45 -1.52 14.63
C GLY A 38 -10.44 -3.04 14.41
N ASP A 39 -11.50 -3.61 13.83
CA ASP A 39 -11.64 -5.03 13.48
C ASP A 39 -11.07 -5.29 12.08
N ILE A 40 -9.90 -4.69 11.83
CA ILE A 40 -9.22 -4.73 10.55
C ILE A 40 -8.61 -6.14 10.39
N PRO A 41 -9.01 -6.93 9.37
CA PRO A 41 -8.33 -8.18 9.09
C PRO A 41 -6.87 -7.88 8.78
N GLU A 42 -5.96 -8.54 9.51
CA GLU A 42 -4.53 -8.37 9.33
C GLU A 42 -4.14 -8.91 7.94
N LEU A 43 -3.79 -8.00 7.02
CA LEU A 43 -3.40 -8.36 5.68
C LEU A 43 -1.91 -8.66 5.66
N THR A 44 -1.55 -9.94 5.61
CA THR A 44 -0.13 -10.36 5.62
C THR A 44 0.46 -10.55 4.22
N ASP A 45 -0.39 -10.85 3.22
CA ASP A 45 0.06 -11.18 1.86
C ASP A 45 -0.81 -10.56 0.76
N LEU A 46 -0.16 -10.31 -0.38
CA LEU A 46 -0.79 -9.80 -1.59
C LEU A 46 -1.63 -10.86 -2.32
N GLY A 47 -1.53 -12.13 -1.93
CA GLY A 47 -2.23 -13.26 -2.57
C GLY A 47 -3.74 -13.23 -2.37
N GLY A 48 -4.21 -12.49 -1.36
CA GLY A 48 -5.64 -12.20 -1.16
C GLY A 48 -6.24 -11.21 -2.16
N LEU A 49 -5.43 -10.53 -2.98
CA LEU A 49 -5.92 -9.59 -3.99
C LEU A 49 -6.08 -10.32 -5.34
N ASP A 50 -7.24 -10.16 -5.96
CA ASP A 50 -7.37 -10.52 -7.37
C ASP A 50 -6.53 -9.59 -8.27
N SER A 51 -6.33 -9.98 -9.53
CA SER A 51 -5.47 -9.24 -10.45
C SER A 51 -5.95 -7.81 -10.71
N PHE A 52 -7.25 -7.53 -10.59
CA PHE A 52 -7.80 -6.20 -10.76
C PHE A 52 -7.62 -5.36 -9.49
N SER A 53 -7.94 -5.90 -8.31
CA SER A 53 -7.67 -5.26 -7.02
C SER A 53 -6.20 -4.96 -6.82
N TYR A 54 -5.30 -5.82 -7.29
CA TYR A 54 -3.86 -5.57 -7.27
C TYR A 54 -3.47 -4.35 -8.11
N VAL A 55 -4.00 -4.23 -9.33
CA VAL A 55 -3.73 -3.07 -10.20
C VAL A 55 -4.30 -1.78 -9.58
N LEU A 56 -5.51 -1.83 -9.02
CA LEU A 56 -6.10 -0.69 -8.32
C LEU A 56 -5.23 -0.25 -7.12
N LEU A 57 -4.67 -1.21 -6.38
CA LEU A 57 -3.78 -0.91 -5.27
C LEU A 57 -2.53 -0.18 -5.75
N VAL A 58 -1.89 -0.71 -6.79
CA VAL A 58 -0.70 -0.09 -7.38
C VAL A 58 -0.98 1.33 -7.86
N LEU A 59 -2.11 1.55 -8.55
CA LEU A 59 -2.51 2.88 -9.02
C LEU A 59 -2.80 3.86 -7.88
N ALA A 60 -3.48 3.41 -6.82
CA ALA A 60 -3.75 4.23 -5.65
C ALA A 60 -2.45 4.64 -4.93
N LEU A 61 -1.47 3.73 -4.87
CA LEU A 61 -0.16 4.00 -4.27
C LEU A 61 0.70 4.91 -5.16
N GLU A 62 0.66 4.73 -6.47
CA GLU A 62 1.28 5.62 -7.46
C GLU A 62 0.78 7.06 -7.30
N ASP A 63 -0.54 7.27 -7.27
CA ASP A 63 -1.15 8.58 -7.04
C ASP A 63 -0.75 9.17 -5.69
N LYS A 64 -0.80 8.36 -4.62
CA LYS A 64 -0.49 8.79 -3.26
C LYS A 64 0.96 9.23 -3.06
N TYR A 65 1.91 8.52 -3.67
CA TYR A 65 3.34 8.77 -3.49
C TYR A 65 3.97 9.57 -4.63
N GLY A 66 3.25 9.80 -5.73
CA GLY A 66 3.75 10.54 -6.89
C GLY A 66 4.93 9.86 -7.59
N ILE A 67 4.96 8.53 -7.58
CA ILE A 67 6.00 7.70 -8.21
C ILE A 67 5.38 6.84 -9.31
N PRO A 68 6.08 6.56 -10.44
CA PRO A 68 5.56 5.73 -11.53
C PRO A 68 5.56 4.24 -11.16
N LEU A 69 4.85 3.88 -10.09
CA LEU A 69 4.91 2.56 -9.47
C LEU A 69 4.46 1.47 -10.44
N LEU A 70 3.43 1.71 -11.24
CA LEU A 70 2.86 0.71 -12.15
C LEU A 70 3.88 0.23 -13.18
N ASP A 71 4.65 1.15 -13.76
CA ASP A 71 5.71 0.84 -14.72
C ASP A 71 6.84 0.04 -14.06
N GLU A 72 7.10 0.30 -12.78
CA GLU A 72 8.15 -0.36 -12.02
C GLU A 72 7.76 -1.73 -11.46
N MET A 73 6.47 -2.06 -11.40
CA MET A 73 5.99 -3.35 -10.88
C MET A 73 6.54 -4.57 -11.62
N ALA A 74 7.02 -4.42 -12.87
CA ALA A 74 7.69 -5.50 -13.59
C ALA A 74 8.98 -5.98 -12.89
N ALA A 75 9.61 -5.12 -12.09
CA ALA A 75 10.80 -5.45 -11.29
C ALA A 75 10.45 -5.98 -9.88
N PHE A 76 9.18 -5.90 -9.47
CA PHE A 76 8.74 -6.37 -8.16
C PHE A 76 8.47 -7.89 -8.18
N SER A 77 9.03 -8.61 -7.21
CA SER A 77 8.86 -10.06 -7.04
C SER A 77 8.41 -10.46 -5.64
N GLY A 78 8.14 -9.48 -4.77
CA GLY A 78 7.67 -9.70 -3.42
C GLY A 78 6.23 -10.22 -3.40
N LYS A 79 5.83 -10.79 -2.25
CA LYS A 79 4.50 -11.38 -2.04
C LYS A 79 3.78 -10.78 -0.84
N THR A 80 4.46 -9.97 -0.04
CA THR A 80 3.93 -9.36 1.18
C THR A 80 3.77 -7.86 1.02
N PHE A 81 2.89 -7.26 1.82
CA PHE A 81 2.75 -5.80 1.89
C PHE A 81 4.02 -5.13 2.44
N ALA A 82 4.75 -5.81 3.32
CA ALA A 82 6.03 -5.32 3.83
C ALA A 82 7.09 -5.22 2.70
N GLU A 83 7.18 -6.21 1.82
CA GLU A 83 8.08 -6.16 0.65
C GLU A 83 7.64 -5.09 -0.35
N LEU A 84 6.33 -4.91 -0.55
CA LEU A 84 5.81 -3.82 -1.39
C LEU A 84 6.12 -2.45 -0.78
N ALA A 85 6.01 -2.30 0.53
CA ALA A 85 6.39 -1.08 1.24
C ALA A 85 7.88 -0.79 1.10
N ASP A 86 8.74 -1.80 1.23
CA ASP A 86 10.18 -1.67 0.96
C ASP A 86 10.45 -1.19 -0.47
N PHE A 87 9.77 -1.80 -1.44
CA PHE A 87 9.87 -1.44 -2.85
C PHE A 87 9.48 0.01 -3.12
N ILE A 88 8.43 0.51 -2.46
CA ILE A 88 7.99 1.91 -2.53
C ILE A 88 9.00 2.84 -1.87
N VAL A 89 9.46 2.51 -0.66
CA VAL A 89 10.43 3.34 0.09
C VAL A 89 11.71 3.56 -0.70
N GLU A 90 12.18 2.55 -1.45
CA GLU A 90 13.36 2.67 -2.32
C GLU A 90 13.17 3.68 -3.47
N ARG A 91 11.92 3.92 -3.88
CA ARG A 91 11.53 4.81 -5.00
C ARG A 91 11.08 6.18 -4.55
N LEU A 92 10.73 6.32 -3.27
CA LEU A 92 10.37 7.63 -2.74
C LEU A 92 11.54 8.59 -2.98
N PRO A 93 11.26 9.84 -3.40
CA PRO A 93 12.29 10.85 -3.47
C PRO A 93 12.93 10.92 -2.09
N LYS A 94 14.22 10.61 -1.99
CA LYS A 94 14.99 10.90 -0.80
C LYS A 94 14.78 12.39 -0.58
N GLN A 95 14.11 12.79 0.51
CA GLN A 95 14.09 14.19 0.87
C GLN A 95 15.54 14.61 0.97
N GLU A 96 16.05 15.29 -0.05
CA GLU A 96 17.28 16.02 0.07
C GLU A 96 16.97 17.05 1.14
N ALA A 97 17.63 16.90 2.30
CA ALA A 97 17.66 17.92 3.33
C ALA A 97 18.22 19.19 2.67
N GLY A 98 17.32 20.03 2.18
CA GLY A 98 17.62 21.12 1.28
C GLY A 98 16.63 22.25 1.48
N SER A 99 16.69 22.88 2.66
CA SER A 99 16.73 24.34 2.87
C SER A 99 16.82 24.65 4.36
#